data_AF-A0A2E6P8F6-F1
#
_entry.id   AF-A0A2E6P8F6-F1
#
_cell.length_a   1.000
_cell.length_b   1.000
_cell.length_c   1.000
_cell.angle_alpha   90.00
_cell.angle_beta   90.00
_cell.angle_gamma   90.00
#
_symmetry.space_group_name_H-M   'P 1'
#
loop_
_entity.id
_entity.type
_entity.pdbx_description
1 polymer ?
#
loop_
_entity_poly.entity_id
_entity_poly.type
_entity_poly.pdbx_seq_one_letter_code
_entity_poly.pdbx_strand_id
1 'polypeptide(L)'
;MDAVDGGTRMRMERVNQTVSRASKMEADEIFKPQQPKHPRWSKIEMLKDKKPISETLWLFMFVAPLAFLIGVVGMTIFGNTGWGFAIVFLILLTSIIIISRLTIGMLQRVNRHALDLERAIDYETSTGKVCIPPVIRSSKLYASLIQNKMPAIRERLELIVESDEKMPSKWKLKMP
;
A
#
# COMPACT_ATOMS: atom_id res chain seq x y z
N MET A 1 1.43 33.54 16.43
CA MET A 1 1.29 32.10 16.13
C MET A 1 -0.15 31.91 15.67
N ASP A 2 -0.37 31.96 14.36
CA ASP A 2 -1.72 31.87 13.81
C ASP A 2 -2.27 30.47 14.03
N ALA A 3 -3.47 30.40 14.60
CA ALA A 3 -4.13 29.14 14.90
C ALA A 3 -4.39 28.39 13.59
N VAL A 4 -3.62 27.32 13.36
CA VAL A 4 -3.80 26.44 12.20
C VAL A 4 -5.23 25.90 12.24
N ASP A 5 -6.01 26.23 11.21
CA ASP A 5 -7.39 25.79 11.00
C ASP A 5 -7.56 24.28 11.26
N GLY A 6 -8.65 23.89 11.94
CA GLY A 6 -8.87 22.52 12.40
C GLY A 6 -8.86 21.48 11.28
N GLY A 7 -9.30 21.87 10.08
CA GLY A 7 -9.22 21.03 8.88
C GLY A 7 -7.78 20.75 8.43
N THR A 8 -6.91 21.75 8.53
CA THR A 8 -5.48 21.62 8.19
C THR A 8 -4.76 20.73 9.18
N ARG A 9 -5.06 20.84 10.48
CA ARG A 9 -4.50 19.96 11.52
C ARG A 9 -4.85 18.48 11.29
N MET A 10 -6.09 18.19 10.92
CA MET A 10 -6.53 16.83 10.60
C MET A 10 -5.82 16.24 9.36
N ARG A 11 -5.53 17.07 8.36
CA ARG A 11 -4.75 16.66 7.18
C ARG A 11 -3.30 16.37 7.55
N MET A 12 -2.68 17.25 8.35
CA MET A 12 -1.31 17.06 8.84
C MET A 12 -1.18 15.78 9.67
N GLU A 13 -2.14 15.51 10.55
CA GLU A 13 -2.20 14.28 11.35
C GLU A 13 -2.26 13.02 10.47
N ARG A 14 -3.10 13.03 9.41
CA ARG A 14 -3.18 11.91 8.45
C ARG A 14 -1.87 11.72 7.70
N VAL A 15 -1.24 12.79 7.23
CA VAL A 15 0.06 12.73 6.56
C VAL A 15 1.11 12.16 7.49
N ASN A 16 1.20 12.66 8.73
CA ASN A 16 2.11 12.14 9.75
C ASN A 16 1.89 10.65 10.02
N GLN A 17 0.64 10.19 10.12
CA GLN A 17 0.34 8.76 10.30
C GLN A 17 0.77 7.93 9.10
N THR A 18 0.54 8.40 7.87
CA THR A 18 0.97 7.71 6.64
C THR A 18 2.49 7.63 6.56
N VAL A 19 3.19 8.75 6.82
CA VAL A 19 4.66 8.81 6.82
C VAL A 19 5.24 7.92 7.92
N SER A 20 4.66 7.95 9.12
CA SER A 20 5.09 7.09 10.25
C SER A 20 4.90 5.60 9.94
N ARG A 21 3.83 5.22 9.23
CA ARG A 21 3.62 3.84 8.80
C ARG A 21 4.62 3.44 7.72
N ALA A 22 4.82 4.30 6.73
CA ALA A 22 5.79 4.07 5.66
C ALA A 22 7.21 3.92 6.23
N SER A 23 7.61 4.78 7.18
CA SER A 23 8.92 4.69 7.82
C SER A 23 9.09 3.40 8.63
N LYS A 24 8.06 2.97 9.38
CA LYS A 24 8.08 1.68 10.09
C LYS A 24 8.18 0.49 9.14
N MET A 25 7.55 0.55 7.97
CA MET A 25 7.64 -0.51 6.94
C MET A 25 9.00 -0.55 6.24
N GLU A 26 9.74 0.56 6.25
CA GLU A 26 11.07 0.69 5.67
C GLU A 26 12.20 0.36 6.65
N ALA A 27 11.92 0.29 7.95
CA ALA A 27 12.90 0.05 9.01
C ALA A 27 13.68 -1.27 8.85
N ASP A 28 13.05 -2.32 8.31
CA ASP A 28 13.71 -3.62 8.11
C ASP A 28 14.76 -3.59 6.98
N GLU A 29 14.46 -2.89 5.87
CA GLU A 29 15.34 -2.75 4.70
C GLU A 29 14.70 -1.76 3.71
N ILE A 30 15.41 -0.74 3.24
CA ILE A 30 14.88 0.21 2.23
C ILE A 30 15.13 -0.36 0.84
N PHE A 31 14.08 -0.51 0.02
CA PHE A 31 14.24 -0.98 -1.36
C PHE A 31 15.01 0.04 -2.20
N LYS A 32 16.08 -0.44 -2.86
CA LYS A 32 16.91 0.37 -3.77
C LYS A 32 16.78 -0.14 -5.20
N PRO A 33 15.95 0.50 -6.04
CA PRO A 33 15.73 0.05 -7.43
C PRO A 33 17.00 0.02 -8.28
N GLN A 34 17.98 0.89 -8.00
CA GLN A 34 19.23 0.98 -8.80
C GLN A 34 20.19 -0.19 -8.57
N GLN A 35 19.88 -1.10 -7.63
CA GLN A 35 20.69 -2.27 -7.34
C GLN A 35 19.99 -3.52 -7.90
N PRO A 36 20.41 -4.06 -9.06
CA PRO A 36 19.74 -5.22 -9.66
C PRO A 36 19.78 -6.48 -8.78
N LYS A 37 20.80 -6.60 -7.92
CA LYS A 37 21.00 -7.71 -6.98
C LYS A 37 20.25 -7.56 -5.66
N HIS A 38 19.40 -6.54 -5.50
CA HIS A 38 18.64 -6.33 -4.27
C HIS A 38 17.65 -7.50 -4.05
N PRO A 39 17.60 -8.13 -2.86
CA PRO A 39 16.79 -9.34 -2.62
C PRO A 39 15.29 -9.14 -2.91
N ARG A 40 14.79 -7.92 -2.76
CA ARG A 40 13.42 -7.56 -3.11
C ARG A 40 13.07 -7.65 -4.60
N TRP A 41 14.03 -7.52 -5.52
CA TRP A 41 13.75 -7.76 -6.94
C TRP A 41 13.28 -9.19 -7.19
N SER A 42 13.89 -10.17 -6.51
CA SER A 42 13.44 -11.57 -6.57
C SER A 42 12.01 -11.74 -6.04
N LYS A 43 11.64 -11.06 -4.95
CA LYS A 43 10.26 -11.09 -4.43
C LYS A 43 9.24 -10.48 -5.39
N ILE A 44 9.59 -9.37 -6.04
CA ILE A 44 8.74 -8.75 -7.06
C ILE A 44 8.58 -9.69 -8.25
N GLU A 45 9.67 -10.31 -8.70
CA GLU A 45 9.63 -11.27 -9.81
C GLU A 45 8.73 -12.47 -9.52
N MET A 46 8.77 -13.02 -8.30
CA MET A 46 7.88 -14.11 -7.88
C MET A 46 6.40 -13.71 -7.83
N LEU A 47 6.11 -12.44 -7.58
CA LEU A 47 4.74 -11.92 -7.40
C LEU A 47 4.24 -11.08 -8.58
N LYS A 48 5.01 -11.00 -9.67
CA LYS A 48 4.75 -10.14 -10.83
C LYS A 48 3.40 -10.39 -11.52
N ASP A 49 2.87 -11.60 -11.41
CA ASP A 49 1.60 -11.98 -12.03
C ASP A 49 0.37 -11.70 -11.16
N LYS A 50 0.58 -11.27 -9.92
CA LYS A 50 -0.50 -10.94 -8.97
C LYS A 50 -0.76 -9.43 -8.96
N LYS A 51 -2.04 -9.05 -9.12
CA LYS A 51 -2.46 -7.66 -9.01
C LYS A 51 -2.40 -7.18 -7.55
N PRO A 52 -2.14 -5.89 -7.30
CA PRO A 52 -2.26 -5.34 -5.96
C PRO A 52 -3.69 -5.50 -5.48
N ILE A 53 -3.85 -5.87 -4.21
CA ILE A 53 -5.17 -6.10 -3.64
C ILE A 53 -5.78 -4.75 -3.29
N SER A 54 -7.02 -4.50 -3.75
CA SER A 54 -7.77 -3.30 -3.38
C SER A 54 -8.08 -3.29 -1.88
N GLU A 55 -7.95 -2.12 -1.25
CA GLU A 55 -8.29 -1.91 0.16
C GLU A 55 -9.75 -2.24 0.44
N THR A 56 -10.66 -1.85 -0.43
CA THR A 56 -12.09 -2.11 -0.27
C THR A 56 -12.42 -3.61 -0.34
N LEU A 57 -11.80 -4.34 -1.27
CA LEU A 57 -11.99 -5.78 -1.41
C LEU A 57 -11.41 -6.54 -0.21
N TRP A 58 -10.23 -6.14 0.26
CA TRP A 58 -9.60 -6.77 1.42
C TRP A 58 -10.40 -6.54 2.70
N LEU A 59 -10.85 -5.29 2.93
CA LEU A 59 -11.70 -4.97 4.07
C LEU A 59 -13.01 -5.75 4.01
N PHE A 60 -13.68 -5.82 2.85
CA PHE A 60 -14.92 -6.58 2.74
C PHE A 60 -14.70 -8.08 3.01
N MET A 61 -13.68 -8.70 2.43
CA MET A 61 -13.40 -10.12 2.60
C MET A 61 -13.03 -10.52 4.03
N PHE A 62 -12.39 -9.64 4.81
CA PHE A 62 -11.97 -9.97 6.18
C PHE A 62 -12.90 -9.39 7.25
N VAL A 63 -13.29 -8.12 7.12
CA VAL A 63 -14.10 -7.42 8.12
C VAL A 63 -15.53 -7.95 8.12
N ALA A 64 -16.16 -8.19 6.96
CA ALA A 64 -17.57 -8.59 6.93
C ALA A 64 -17.79 -10.00 7.54
N PRO A 65 -17.00 -11.04 7.21
CA PRO A 65 -17.14 -12.34 7.86
C PRO A 65 -16.82 -12.32 9.36
N LEU A 66 -15.78 -11.58 9.78
CA LEU A 66 -15.46 -11.46 11.21
C LEU A 66 -16.56 -10.73 11.97
N ALA A 67 -17.07 -9.62 11.44
CA ALA A 67 -18.15 -8.87 12.06
C ALA A 67 -19.42 -9.72 12.19
N PHE A 68 -19.73 -10.53 11.17
CA PHE A 68 -20.83 -11.47 11.22
C PHE A 68 -20.66 -12.52 12.33
N LEU A 69 -19.48 -13.16 12.42
CA LEU A 69 -19.20 -14.14 13.48
C LEU A 69 -19.31 -13.53 14.88
N ILE A 70 -18.79 -12.32 15.08
CA ILE A 70 -18.86 -11.61 16.35
C ILE A 70 -20.31 -11.26 16.69
N GLY A 71 -21.10 -10.84 15.70
CA GLY A 71 -22.53 -10.59 15.88
C GLY A 71 -23.29 -11.85 16.31
N VAL A 72 -23.08 -12.97 15.61
CA VAL A 72 -23.74 -14.25 15.94
C VAL A 72 -23.34 -14.75 17.33
N VAL A 73 -22.03 -14.82 17.61
CA VAL A 73 -21.53 -15.27 18.92
C VAL A 73 -21.99 -14.34 20.03
N GLY A 74 -21.92 -13.02 19.82
CA GLY A 74 -22.40 -12.03 20.77
C GLY A 74 -23.88 -12.22 21.12
N MET A 75 -24.73 -12.44 20.12
CA MET A 75 -26.15 -12.73 20.34
C MET A 75 -26.37 -14.06 21.07
N THR A 76 -25.59 -15.10 20.79
CA THR A 76 -25.74 -16.39 21.49
C THR A 76 -25.41 -16.30 22.98
N ILE A 77 -24.44 -15.45 23.36
CA ILE A 77 -23.97 -15.35 24.74
C ILE A 77 -24.81 -14.33 25.53
N PHE A 78 -25.08 -13.15 24.96
CA PHE A 78 -25.69 -12.03 25.67
C PHE A 78 -27.14 -11.75 25.27
N GLY A 79 -27.63 -12.34 24.17
CA GLY A 79 -28.92 -11.97 23.55
C GLY A 79 -30.17 -12.27 24.37
N ASN A 80 -30.09 -13.15 25.38
CA ASN A 80 -31.24 -13.48 26.24
C ASN A 80 -31.51 -12.45 27.35
N THR A 81 -30.74 -11.36 27.41
CA THR A 81 -30.84 -10.32 28.45
C THR A 81 -31.56 -9.09 27.90
N GLY A 82 -32.38 -8.40 28.70
CA GLY A 82 -33.12 -7.20 28.26
C GLY A 82 -32.24 -6.06 27.71
N TRP A 83 -30.99 -5.97 28.17
CA TRP A 83 -29.96 -5.02 27.65
C TRP A 83 -28.91 -5.69 26.76
N GLY A 84 -29.03 -6.99 26.53
CA GLY A 84 -28.04 -7.81 25.82
C GLY A 84 -27.78 -7.32 24.40
N PHE A 85 -28.84 -6.93 23.69
CA PHE A 85 -28.74 -6.36 22.35
C PHE A 85 -27.87 -5.09 22.30
N ALA A 86 -28.06 -4.17 23.25
CA ALA A 86 -27.31 -2.91 23.31
C ALA A 86 -25.81 -3.17 23.59
N ILE A 87 -25.50 -4.13 24.45
CA ILE A 87 -24.12 -4.52 24.79
C ILE A 87 -23.44 -5.16 23.57
N VAL A 88 -24.10 -6.10 22.90
CA VAL A 88 -23.58 -6.75 21.69
C VAL A 88 -23.32 -5.73 20.58
N PHE A 89 -24.21 -4.75 20.43
CA PHE A 89 -24.06 -3.68 19.45
C PHE A 89 -22.81 -2.82 19.71
N LEU A 90 -22.56 -2.43 20.96
CA LEU A 90 -21.35 -1.67 21.33
C LEU A 90 -20.07 -2.48 21.12
N ILE A 91 -20.09 -3.78 21.47
CA ILE A 91 -18.97 -4.70 21.23
C ILE A 91 -18.70 -4.83 19.72
N LEU A 92 -19.75 -4.97 18.92
CA LEU A 92 -19.63 -5.07 17.47
C LEU A 92 -19.01 -3.80 16.87
N LEU A 93 -19.50 -2.62 17.25
CA LEU A 93 -18.96 -1.34 16.77
C LEU A 93 -17.48 -1.17 17.10
N THR A 94 -17.11 -1.38 18.36
CA THR A 94 -15.71 -1.26 18.80
C THR A 94 -14.81 -2.26 18.10
N SER A 95 -15.27 -3.51 17.94
CA SER A 95 -14.53 -4.55 17.25
C SER A 95 -14.32 -4.24 15.77
N ILE A 96 -15.34 -3.74 15.06
CA ILE A 96 -15.21 -3.36 13.64
C ILE A 96 -14.12 -2.29 13.47
N ILE A 97 -14.07 -1.28 14.35
CA ILE A 97 -13.06 -0.23 14.31
C ILE A 97 -11.65 -0.83 14.50
N ILE A 98 -11.47 -1.70 15.49
CA ILE A 98 -10.19 -2.35 15.79
C ILE A 98 -9.75 -3.24 14.62
N ILE A 99 -10.62 -4.10 14.12
CA ILE A 99 -10.33 -5.02 13.01
C ILE A 99 -9.94 -4.20 11.78
N SER A 100 -10.72 -3.17 11.43
CA SER A 100 -10.45 -2.33 10.26
C SER A 100 -9.07 -1.66 10.34
N ARG A 101 -8.67 -1.19 11.53
CA ARG A 101 -7.33 -0.59 11.75
C ARG A 101 -6.22 -1.62 11.56
N LEU A 102 -6.40 -2.84 12.06
CA LEU A 102 -5.40 -3.92 11.95
C LEU A 102 -5.28 -4.44 10.51
N THR A 103 -6.40 -4.63 9.81
CA THR A 103 -6.42 -5.16 8.44
C THR A 103 -5.72 -4.23 7.45
N ILE A 104 -5.81 -2.91 7.63
CA ILE A 104 -5.10 -1.93 6.78
C ILE A 104 -3.58 -2.10 6.90
N GLY A 105 -3.06 -2.28 8.13
CA GLY A 105 -1.63 -2.52 8.34
C GLY A 105 -1.14 -3.81 7.67
N MET A 106 -1.95 -4.88 7.74
CA MET A 106 -1.64 -6.13 7.05
C MET A 106 -1.69 -6.01 5.54
N LEU A 107 -2.69 -5.31 5.00
CA LEU A 107 -2.83 -5.07 3.57
C LEU A 107 -1.61 -4.34 3.00
N GLN A 108 -1.14 -3.30 3.68
CA GLN A 108 0.06 -2.57 3.27
C GLN A 108 1.29 -3.49 3.23
N ARG A 109 1.41 -4.43 4.18
CA ARG A 109 2.49 -5.42 4.20
C ARG A 109 2.39 -6.41 3.03
N VAL A 110 1.18 -6.85 2.69
CA VAL A 110 0.94 -7.75 1.54
C VAL A 110 1.26 -7.03 0.23
N ASN A 111 0.78 -5.80 0.07
CA ASN A 111 1.00 -4.97 -1.12
C ASN A 111 2.41 -4.34 -1.19
N ARG A 112 3.33 -4.69 -0.28
CA ARG A 112 4.70 -4.16 -0.24
C ARG A 112 5.47 -4.36 -1.55
N HIS A 113 5.24 -5.47 -2.25
CA HIS A 113 5.86 -5.74 -3.55
C HIS A 113 5.38 -4.76 -4.65
N ALA A 114 4.10 -4.38 -4.62
CA ALA A 114 3.55 -3.39 -5.53
C ALA A 114 4.10 -1.98 -5.22
N LEU A 115 4.23 -1.64 -3.93
CA LEU A 115 4.86 -0.38 -3.48
C LEU A 115 6.35 -0.31 -3.88
N ASP A 116 7.07 -1.42 -3.75
CA ASP A 116 8.47 -1.49 -4.18
C ASP A 116 8.58 -1.28 -5.70
N LEU A 117 7.71 -1.88 -6.51
CA LEU A 117 7.68 -1.66 -7.95
C LEU A 117 7.27 -0.23 -8.32
N GLU A 118 6.29 0.35 -7.63
CA GLU A 118 5.89 1.75 -7.80
C GLU A 118 7.05 2.69 -7.51
N ARG A 119 7.82 2.43 -6.44
CA ARG A 119 9.07 3.15 -6.17
C ARG A 119 10.06 3.00 -7.31
N ALA A 120 10.21 1.83 -7.92
CA ALA A 120 11.08 1.68 -9.09
C ALA A 120 10.62 2.55 -10.27
N ILE A 121 9.32 2.63 -10.53
CA ILE A 121 8.73 3.47 -11.57
C ILE A 121 9.01 4.96 -11.30
N ASP A 122 8.88 5.41 -10.05
CA ASP A 122 9.18 6.79 -9.68
C ASP A 122 10.67 7.11 -9.86
N TYR A 123 11.56 6.14 -9.61
CA TYR A 123 13.00 6.26 -9.89
C TYR A 123 13.26 6.36 -11.40
N GLU A 124 12.67 5.51 -12.24
CA GLU A 124 12.83 5.61 -13.70
C GLU A 124 12.33 6.96 -14.23
N THR A 125 11.17 7.41 -13.77
CA THR A 125 10.52 8.64 -14.22
C THR A 125 11.34 9.88 -13.86
N SER A 126 11.93 9.88 -12.66
CA SER A 126 12.77 10.98 -12.16
C SER A 126 14.15 11.04 -12.81
N THR A 127 14.79 9.88 -13.06
CA THR A 127 16.12 9.86 -13.68
C THR A 127 16.10 9.90 -15.19
N GLY A 128 14.99 9.52 -15.83
CA GLY A 128 14.94 9.29 -17.27
C GLY A 128 15.75 8.07 -17.71
N LYS A 129 15.96 7.10 -16.81
CA LYS A 129 16.83 5.93 -17.02
C LYS A 129 16.14 4.66 -16.59
N VAL A 130 16.43 3.57 -17.28
CA VAL A 130 15.84 2.25 -17.05
C VAL A 130 16.52 1.56 -15.86
N CYS A 131 15.71 1.08 -14.91
CA CYS A 131 16.12 0.22 -13.80
C CYS A 131 15.27 -1.06 -13.66
N ILE A 132 14.03 -1.07 -14.18
CA ILE A 132 13.09 -2.19 -14.12
C ILE A 132 13.45 -3.22 -15.20
N PRO A 133 13.66 -4.50 -14.84
CA PRO A 133 13.90 -5.57 -15.80
C PRO A 133 12.72 -5.76 -16.78
N PRO A 134 12.99 -6.12 -18.05
CA PRO A 134 11.95 -6.30 -19.07
C PRO A 134 10.94 -7.40 -18.69
N VAL A 135 11.39 -8.42 -17.96
CA VAL A 135 10.55 -9.53 -17.46
C VAL A 135 9.45 -9.05 -16.49
N ILE A 136 9.73 -8.00 -15.72
CA ILE A 136 8.75 -7.41 -14.78
C ILE A 136 7.88 -6.38 -15.51
N ARG A 137 8.40 -5.71 -16.53
CA ARG A 137 7.66 -4.73 -17.34
C ARG A 137 6.51 -5.35 -18.14
N SER A 138 6.68 -6.58 -18.62
CA SER A 138 5.61 -7.33 -19.30
C SER A 138 4.59 -7.98 -18.34
N SER A 139 4.76 -7.81 -17.03
CA SER A 139 3.93 -8.47 -16.03
C SER A 139 2.56 -7.81 -15.81
N LYS A 140 1.61 -8.59 -15.29
CA LYS A 140 0.27 -8.08 -14.93
C LYS A 140 0.32 -7.02 -13.83
N LEU A 141 1.27 -7.15 -12.90
CA LEU A 141 1.48 -6.17 -11.83
C LEU A 141 1.87 -4.81 -12.41
N TYR A 142 2.86 -4.77 -13.30
CA TYR A 142 3.29 -3.53 -13.95
C TYR A 142 2.16 -2.90 -14.78
N ALA A 143 1.46 -3.71 -15.58
CA ALA A 143 0.31 -3.27 -16.35
C ALA A 143 -0.80 -2.66 -15.46
N SER A 144 -1.06 -3.26 -14.29
CA SER A 144 -2.05 -2.73 -13.34
C SER A 144 -1.62 -1.41 -12.71
N LEU A 145 -0.33 -1.20 -12.47
CA LEU A 145 0.18 0.05 -11.90
C LEU A 145 0.16 1.18 -12.93
N ILE A 146 0.61 0.92 -14.17
CA ILE A 146 0.66 1.92 -15.22
C ILE A 146 -0.75 2.39 -15.63
N GLN A 147 -1.74 1.49 -15.63
CA GLN A 147 -3.16 1.78 -15.90
C GLN A 147 -3.79 2.81 -14.95
N ASN A 148 -3.23 3.00 -13.76
CA ASN A 148 -3.70 4.00 -12.80
C ASN A 148 -2.91 5.32 -12.88
N LYS A 149 -1.79 5.37 -13.60
CA LYS A 149 -0.97 6.59 -13.77
C LYS A 149 -1.55 7.49 -14.87
N MET A 150 -1.20 8.77 -14.80
CA MET A 150 -1.57 9.79 -15.82
C MET A 150 -1.01 9.45 -17.20
N PRO A 151 -1.70 9.79 -18.31
CA PRO A 151 -1.25 9.48 -19.67
C PRO A 151 0.15 10.03 -19.98
N ALA A 152 0.44 11.27 -19.57
CA ALA A 152 1.76 11.88 -19.77
C ALA A 152 2.91 11.10 -19.09
N ILE A 153 2.66 10.44 -17.96
CA ILE A 153 3.66 9.60 -17.30
C ILE A 153 3.89 8.31 -18.10
N ARG A 154 2.85 7.76 -18.75
CA ARG A 154 2.98 6.57 -19.59
C ARG A 154 3.82 6.85 -20.82
N GLU A 155 3.50 7.92 -21.54
CA GLU A 155 4.26 8.36 -22.72
C GLU A 155 5.74 8.60 -22.36
N ARG A 156 5.99 9.29 -21.25
CA ARG A 156 7.37 9.50 -20.77
C ARG A 156 8.08 8.18 -20.47
N LEU A 157 7.42 7.24 -19.82
CA LEU A 157 8.01 5.93 -19.52
C LEU A 157 8.29 5.14 -20.82
N GLU A 158 7.43 5.23 -21.82
CA GLU A 158 7.65 4.63 -23.13
C GLU A 158 8.91 5.21 -23.80
N LEU A 159 9.09 6.53 -23.79
CA LEU A 159 10.29 7.19 -24.31
C LEU A 159 11.57 6.79 -23.56
N ILE A 160 11.50 6.65 -22.22
CA ILE A 160 12.63 6.20 -21.41
C ILE A 160 13.01 4.76 -21.76
N VAL A 161 12.02 3.91 -22.02
CA VAL A 161 12.24 2.52 -22.44
C VAL A 161 12.86 2.47 -23.83
N GLU A 162 12.42 3.32 -24.75
CA GLU A 162 13.01 3.43 -26.10
C GLU A 162 14.48 3.88 -26.04
N SER A 163 14.81 4.78 -25.12
CA SER A 163 16.19 5.26 -24.92
C SER A 163 17.16 4.19 -24.36
N ASP A 164 16.65 3.13 -23.72
CA ASP A 164 17.39 2.02 -23.06
C ASP A 164 18.61 2.44 -22.22
N GLU A 165 18.62 3.66 -21.68
CA GLU A 165 19.72 4.14 -20.84
C GLU A 165 19.65 3.51 -19.44
N LYS A 166 20.60 2.63 -19.11
CA LYS A 166 20.62 1.99 -17.79
C LYS A 166 20.99 2.96 -16.67
N MET A 167 20.26 2.86 -15.56
CA MET A 167 20.51 3.65 -14.37
C MET A 167 21.83 3.24 -13.69
N PRO A 168 22.72 4.20 -13.32
CA PRO A 168 23.95 3.86 -12.63
C PRO A 168 23.67 3.40 -11.20
N SER A 169 24.35 2.33 -10.75
CA SER A 169 24.12 1.71 -9.44
C SER A 169 24.45 2.63 -8.24
N LYS A 170 25.28 3.66 -8.46
CA LYS A 170 25.66 4.66 -7.44
C LYS A 170 24.71 5.86 -7.39
N TRP A 171 23.63 5.88 -8.18
CA TRP A 171 22.71 7.00 -8.19
C TRP A 171 22.03 7.15 -6.83
N LYS A 172 21.94 8.38 -6.35
CA LYS A 172 21.26 8.74 -5.10
C LYS A 172 20.43 9.99 -5.34
N LEU A 173 19.19 9.95 -4.88
CA LEU A 173 18.34 11.13 -4.84
C LEU A 173 18.95 12.13 -3.83
N LYS A 174 19.31 13.32 -4.30
CA LYS A 174 19.62 14.45 -3.43
C LYS A 174 18.35 15.26 -3.25
N MET A 175 17.76 15.19 -2.05
CA MET A 175 16.69 16.10 -1.67
C MET A 175 17.31 17.42 -1.17
N PRO A 176 16.71 18.58 -1.50
CA PRO A 176 17.17 19.89 -1.03
C PRO A 176 17.05 20.04 0.49
#